data_AF-A0A556ACS3-F1
#
_entry.id   AF-A0A556ACS3-F1
#
_cell.length_a   1.000
_cell.length_b   1.000
_cell.length_c   1.000
_cell.angle_alpha   90.00
_cell.angle_beta   90.00
_cell.angle_gamma   90.00
#
_symmetry.space_group_name_H-M   'P 1'
#
loop_
_entity.id
_entity.type
_entity.pdbx_description
1 polymer ?
#
loop_
_entity_poly.entity_id
_entity_poly.type
_entity_poly.pdbx_seq_one_letter_code
_entity_poly.pdbx_strand_id
1 'polypeptide(L)'
;MEQSQRNRERPLGWAVHYATGIAFAVLMVAMQGLAWLRAPAFLPAVAVGMATVVVPLFVMQPAMGAGFAASKTPTPLRNCLRSLVTHAVFGVGLYLSATLIELFGGLI
;
A
#
# COMPACT_ATOMS: atom_id res chain seq x y z
N MET A 1 26.76 -16.51 7.44
CA MET A 1 26.67 -15.09 7.83
C MET A 1 25.58 -14.31 7.08
N GLU A 2 25.32 -14.63 5.81
CA GLU A 2 24.26 -14.03 4.98
C GLU A 2 22.83 -14.16 5.55
N GLN A 3 22.49 -15.30 6.17
CA GLN A 3 21.19 -15.50 6.85
C GLN A 3 21.00 -14.60 8.08
N SER A 4 22.08 -14.20 8.78
CA SER A 4 22.03 -13.29 9.94
C SER A 4 21.77 -11.83 9.53
N GLN A 5 22.38 -11.40 8.42
CA GLN A 5 22.12 -10.10 7.78
C GLN A 5 20.67 -10.03 7.25
N ARG A 6 20.22 -11.06 6.52
CA ARG A 6 18.82 -11.19 6.05
C ARG A 6 17.81 -11.18 7.19
N ASN A 7 18.15 -11.70 8.37
CA ASN A 7 17.27 -11.65 9.55
C ASN A 7 17.20 -10.28 10.22
N ARG A 8 18.22 -9.42 10.12
CA ARG A 8 18.17 -8.03 10.62
C ARG A 8 17.49 -7.09 9.64
N GLU A 9 17.63 -7.33 8.35
CA GLU A 9 16.93 -6.57 7.31
C GLU A 9 15.42 -6.83 7.31
N ARG A 10 14.99 -8.03 7.73
CA ARG A 10 13.58 -8.40 7.82
C ARG A 10 12.78 -7.43 8.72
N PRO A 11 13.10 -7.24 10.02
CA PRO A 11 12.40 -6.28 10.87
C PRO A 11 12.39 -4.86 10.30
N LEU A 12 13.52 -4.39 9.74
CA LEU A 12 13.61 -3.07 9.13
C LEU A 12 12.68 -2.96 7.92
N GLY A 13 12.65 -3.97 7.07
CA GLY A 13 11.75 -4.05 5.91
C GLY A 13 10.28 -4.00 6.32
N TRP A 14 9.89 -4.74 7.36
CA TRP A 14 8.53 -4.66 7.93
C TRP A 14 8.23 -3.27 8.49
N ALA A 15 9.15 -2.68 9.24
CA ALA A 15 8.98 -1.35 9.81
C ALA A 15 8.78 -0.28 8.73
N VAL A 16 9.63 -0.26 7.70
CA VAL A 16 9.50 0.67 6.56
C VAL A 16 8.20 0.42 5.80
N HIS A 17 7.81 -0.85 5.62
CA HIS A 17 6.57 -1.20 4.95
C HIS A 17 5.33 -0.66 5.67
N TYR A 18 5.22 -0.91 6.98
CA TYR A 18 4.11 -0.39 7.78
C TYR A 18 4.13 1.13 7.89
N ALA A 19 5.30 1.75 8.08
CA ALA A 19 5.43 3.20 8.13
C ALA A 19 4.95 3.86 6.83
N THR A 20 5.33 3.29 5.68
CA THR A 20 4.87 3.77 4.36
C THR A 20 3.37 3.58 4.19
N GLY A 21 2.81 2.45 4.62
CA GLY A 21 1.36 2.21 4.60
C GLY A 21 0.58 3.21 5.44
N ILE A 22 1.06 3.51 6.67
CA ILE A 22 0.48 4.54 7.54
C ILE A 22 0.57 5.91 6.88
N ALA A 23 1.71 6.27 6.30
CA ALA A 23 1.89 7.54 5.60
C ALA A 23 0.89 7.70 4.44
N PHE A 24 0.65 6.66 3.64
CA PHE A 24 -0.36 6.69 2.58
C PHE A 24 -1.79 6.78 3.11
N ALA A 25 -2.11 6.09 4.21
CA ALA A 25 -3.42 6.22 4.85
C ALA A 25 -3.67 7.67 5.34
N VAL A 26 -2.68 8.28 5.98
CA VAL A 26 -2.74 9.69 6.44
C VAL A 26 -2.86 10.64 5.25
N LEU A 27 -2.06 10.42 4.20
CA LEU A 27 -2.11 11.24 2.98
C LEU A 27 -3.49 11.17 2.32
N MET A 28 -4.10 9.99 2.23
CA MET A 28 -5.45 9.83 1.70
C MET A 28 -6.46 10.64 2.51
N VAL A 29 -6.44 10.51 3.85
CA VAL A 29 -7.34 11.27 4.72
C VAL A 29 -7.09 12.77 4.60
N ALA A 30 -5.84 13.20 4.43
CA ALA A 30 -5.51 14.60 4.19
C ALA A 30 -6.06 15.11 2.83
N MET A 31 -6.04 14.27 1.78
CA MET A 31 -6.56 14.60 0.45
C MET A 31 -8.09 14.62 0.39
N GLN A 32 -8.76 13.66 1.03
CA GLN A 32 -10.22 13.55 1.04
C GLN A 32 -10.88 14.37 2.17
N GLY A 33 -10.11 14.74 3.19
CA GLY A 33 -10.57 15.42 4.40
C GLY A 33 -11.17 14.48 5.45
N LEU A 34 -11.28 14.98 6.68
CA LEU A 34 -11.87 14.24 7.81
C LEU A 34 -13.35 13.88 7.59
N ALA A 35 -14.05 14.56 6.67
CA ALA A 35 -15.42 14.21 6.30
C ALA A 35 -15.51 12.81 5.69
N TRP A 36 -14.48 12.36 4.97
CA TRP A 36 -14.45 11.02 4.39
C TRP A 36 -14.39 9.92 5.46
N LEU A 37 -13.77 10.17 6.62
CA LEU A 37 -13.82 9.23 7.74
C LEU A 37 -15.21 9.09 8.37
N ARG A 38 -16.10 10.07 8.16
CA ARG A 38 -17.50 10.05 8.63
C ARG A 38 -18.49 9.54 7.59
N ALA A 39 -18.07 9.46 6.33
CA ALA A 39 -18.84 8.93 5.23
C ALA A 39 -17.88 8.27 4.23
N PRO A 40 -17.30 7.10 4.59
CA PRO A 40 -16.29 6.43 3.79
C PRO A 40 -16.86 6.06 2.42
N ALA A 41 -16.20 6.54 1.38
CA ALA A 41 -16.50 6.18 0.01
C ALA A 41 -15.48 5.15 -0.51
N PHE A 42 -15.97 4.07 -1.11
CA PHE A 42 -15.16 2.96 -1.59
C PHE A 42 -14.21 3.34 -2.73
N LEU A 43 -14.72 4.04 -3.74
CA LEU A 43 -13.98 4.36 -4.96
C LEU A 43 -12.69 5.16 -4.70
N PRO A 44 -12.67 6.26 -3.92
CA PRO A 44 -11.43 6.98 -3.65
C PRO A 44 -10.41 6.15 -2.87
N ALA A 45 -10.84 5.27 -1.95
CA ALA A 45 -9.93 4.40 -1.21
C ALA A 45 -9.21 3.40 -2.11
N VAL A 46 -9.96 2.74 -3.00
CA VAL A 46 -9.38 1.78 -3.96
C VAL A 46 -8.54 2.50 -5.01
N ALA A 47 -8.97 3.66 -5.51
CA ALA A 47 -8.20 4.45 -6.47
C ALA A 47 -6.84 4.88 -5.90
N VAL A 48 -6.82 5.39 -4.66
CA VAL A 48 -5.57 5.75 -3.97
C VAL A 48 -4.72 4.51 -3.73
N GLY A 49 -5.31 3.41 -3.25
CA GLY A 49 -4.63 2.13 -3.13
C GLY A 49 -3.93 1.73 -4.43
N MET A 50 -4.66 1.68 -5.55
CA MET A 50 -4.08 1.37 -6.85
C MET A 50 -3.00 2.37 -7.29
N ALA A 51 -3.16 3.66 -7.02
CA ALA A 51 -2.16 4.68 -7.36
C ALA A 51 -0.82 4.43 -6.66
N THR A 52 -0.83 3.90 -5.44
CA THR A 52 0.41 3.57 -4.70
C THR A 52 1.25 2.49 -5.39
N VAL A 53 0.71 1.73 -6.36
CA VAL A 53 1.45 0.75 -7.16
C VAL A 53 2.57 1.37 -8.00
N VAL A 54 2.53 2.68 -8.23
CA VAL A 54 3.61 3.41 -8.91
C VAL A 54 4.94 3.26 -8.16
N VAL A 55 4.90 3.29 -6.82
CA VAL A 55 6.10 3.18 -5.99
C VAL A 55 6.82 1.83 -6.17
N PRO A 56 6.17 0.67 -6.01
CA PRO A 56 6.85 -0.60 -6.23
C PRO A 56 7.27 -0.80 -7.69
N LEU A 57 6.46 -0.41 -8.68
CA LEU A 57 6.77 -0.70 -10.09
C LEU A 57 7.86 0.19 -10.69
N PHE A 58 7.97 1.45 -10.24
CA PHE A 58 8.89 2.43 -10.85
C PHE A 58 10.02 2.90 -9.94
N VAL A 59 9.96 2.60 -8.64
CA VAL A 59 11.03 2.95 -7.68
C VAL A 59 11.65 1.69 -7.09
N MET A 60 10.86 0.85 -6.42
CA MET A 60 11.40 -0.29 -5.69
C MET A 60 11.90 -1.40 -6.61
N GLN A 61 11.11 -1.81 -7.62
CA GLN A 61 11.53 -2.85 -8.56
C GLN A 61 12.82 -2.50 -9.32
N PRO A 62 13.01 -1.29 -9.85
CA PRO A 62 14.30 -0.87 -10.40
C PRO A 62 15.44 -0.93 -9.38
N ALA A 63 15.24 -0.36 -8.18
CA ALA A 63 16.25 -0.35 -7.13
C ALA A 63 16.66 -1.75 -6.66
N MET A 64 15.73 -2.72 -6.75
CA MET A 64 15.95 -4.12 -6.42
C MET A 64 16.46 -4.96 -7.60
N GLY A 65 16.74 -4.34 -8.76
CA GLY A 65 17.26 -5.02 -9.95
C GLY A 65 16.22 -5.72 -10.83
N ALA A 66 14.94 -5.68 -10.48
CA ALA A 66 13.84 -6.24 -11.28
C ALA A 66 13.49 -5.39 -12.53
N GLY A 67 14.07 -4.19 -12.65
CA GLY A 67 13.81 -3.24 -13.74
C GLY A 67 12.49 -2.49 -13.56
N PHE A 68 12.23 -1.51 -14.46
CA PHE A 68 10.95 -0.79 -14.48
C PHE A 68 9.82 -1.76 -14.82
N ALA A 69 8.74 -1.71 -14.05
CA ALA A 69 7.57 -2.59 -14.19
C ALA A 69 7.96 -4.07 -14.35
N ALA A 70 8.90 -4.53 -13.52
CA ALA A 70 9.41 -5.89 -13.47
C ALA A 70 10.00 -6.43 -14.80
N SER A 71 10.42 -5.54 -15.71
CA SER A 71 10.89 -5.86 -17.07
C SER A 71 12.06 -6.85 -17.14
N LYS A 72 12.87 -6.98 -16.07
CA LYS A 72 13.99 -7.92 -16.00
C LYS A 72 13.64 -9.25 -15.32
N THR A 73 12.37 -9.46 -14.97
CA THR A 73 11.89 -10.71 -14.38
C THR A 73 11.35 -11.68 -15.44
N PRO A 74 11.33 -13.00 -15.20
CA PRO A 74 10.81 -13.97 -16.17
C PRO A 74 9.31 -13.81 -16.50
N THR A 75 8.54 -13.10 -15.65
CA THR A 75 7.08 -12.95 -15.78
C THR A 75 6.61 -11.52 -15.46
N PRO A 76 7.00 -10.52 -16.27
CA PRO A 76 6.78 -9.09 -15.96
C PRO A 76 5.31 -8.73 -15.77
N LEU A 77 4.43 -9.13 -16.70
CA LEU A 77 2.99 -8.84 -16.62
C LEU A 77 2.34 -9.43 -15.37
N ARG A 78 2.70 -10.68 -15.02
CA ARG A 78 2.18 -11.34 -13.81
C ARG A 78 2.63 -10.61 -12.55
N ASN A 79 3.86 -10.14 -12.51
CA ASN A 79 4.40 -9.38 -11.38
C ASN A 79 3.74 -8.01 -11.25
N CYS A 80 3.47 -7.32 -12.35
CA CYS A 80 2.72 -6.07 -12.37
C CYS A 80 1.27 -6.27 -11.89
N LEU A 81 0.57 -7.28 -12.42
CA LEU A 81 -0.80 -7.58 -12.00
C LEU A 81 -0.88 -7.95 -10.53
N ARG A 82 0.08 -8.77 -10.04
CA ARG A 82 0.16 -9.10 -8.61
C ARG A 82 0.34 -7.84 -7.76
N SER A 83 1.24 -6.95 -8.16
CA SER A 83 1.45 -5.67 -7.47
C SER A 83 0.17 -4.85 -7.44
N LEU A 84 -0.52 -4.74 -8.58
CA LEU A 84 -1.79 -4.03 -8.70
C LEU A 84 -2.88 -4.61 -7.78
N VAL A 85 -3.04 -5.93 -7.78
CA VAL A 85 -4.01 -6.62 -6.89
C VAL A 85 -3.68 -6.38 -5.43
N THR A 86 -2.41 -6.49 -5.02
CA THR A 86 -1.99 -6.21 -3.65
C THR A 86 -2.34 -4.77 -3.23
N HIS A 87 -2.16 -3.81 -4.14
CA HIS A 87 -2.41 -2.39 -3.86
C HIS A 87 -3.91 -2.03 -3.90
N ALA A 88 -4.70 -2.74 -4.72
CA ALA A 88 -6.15 -2.69 -4.64
C ALA A 88 -6.66 -3.23 -3.31
N VAL A 89 -6.12 -4.36 -2.83
CA VAL A 89 -6.46 -4.93 -1.51
C VAL A 89 -6.10 -3.96 -0.38
N PHE A 90 -4.96 -3.27 -0.47
CA PHE A 90 -4.63 -2.19 0.46
C PHE A 90 -5.70 -1.09 0.48
N GLY A 91 -6.15 -0.62 -0.69
CA GLY A 91 -7.24 0.36 -0.79
C GLY A 91 -8.58 -0.13 -0.21
N VAL A 92 -8.92 -1.40 -0.41
CA VAL A 92 -10.07 -2.03 0.26
C VAL A 92 -9.89 -2.01 1.78
N GLY A 93 -8.68 -2.31 2.28
CA GLY A 93 -8.34 -2.24 3.70
C GLY A 93 -8.51 -0.84 4.29
N LEU A 94 -8.14 0.21 3.55
CA LEU A 94 -8.37 1.61 3.94
C LEU A 94 -9.86 1.91 4.11
N TYR A 95 -10.67 1.51 3.12
CA TYR A 95 -12.12 1.67 3.18
C TYR A 95 -12.72 0.96 4.39
N LEU A 96 -12.41 -0.33 4.58
CA LEU A 96 -12.93 -1.12 5.71
C LEU A 96 -12.51 -0.52 7.05
N SER A 97 -11.28 -0.02 7.15
CA SER A 97 -10.78 0.62 8.37
C SER A 97 -11.54 1.91 8.66
N ALA A 98 -11.81 2.75 7.65
CA ALA A 98 -12.61 3.96 7.80
C ALA A 98 -14.07 3.64 8.17
N THR A 99 -14.68 2.62 7.56
CA THR A 99 -16.02 2.14 7.92
C THR A 99 -16.09 1.64 9.36
N LEU A 100 -15.06 0.93 9.84
CA LEU A 100 -14.98 0.54 11.25
C LEU A 100 -14.86 1.78 12.16
N ILE A 101 -14.04 2.76 11.81
CA ILE A 101 -13.91 4.02 12.56
C ILE A 101 -15.24 4.77 12.63
N GLU A 102 -15.95 4.88 11.51
CA GLU A 102 -17.29 5.49 11.45
C GLU A 102 -18.29 4.74 12.35
N LEU A 103 -18.32 3.41 12.24
CA LEU A 103 -19.23 2.55 13.01
C LEU A 103 -19.02 2.70 14.52
N PHE A 104 -17.77 2.70 15.00
CA PHE A 104 -17.47 2.87 16.42
C PHE A 104 -17.59 4.33 16.87
N GLY A 105 -17.23 5.29 16.01
CA GLY A 105 -17.34 6.71 16.29
C GLY A 105 -18.79 7.20 16.38
N GLY A 106 -19.74 6.53 15.72
CA GLY A 106 -21.17 6.80 15.87
C GLY A 106 -21.83 6.12 17.07
N LEU A 107 -21.10 5.25 17.78
CA LEU A 107 -21.61 4.49 18.93
C LEU A 107 -21.28 5.15 20.29
N ILE A 108 -20.49 6.23 20.26
CA ILE A 108 -20.06 7.05 21.40
C ILE A 108 -20.71 8.42 21.27
#